data_AF-A0A8J5JQ95-F1
#
_entry.id   AF-A0A8J5JQ95-F1
#
_cell.length_a   1.000
_cell.length_b   1.000
_cell.length_c   1.000
_cell.angle_alpha   90.00
_cell.angle_beta   90.00
_cell.angle_gamma   90.00
#
_symmetry.space_group_name_H-M   'P 1'
#
loop_
_entity.id
_entity.type
_entity.pdbx_description
1 polymer ?
#
loop_
_entity_poly.entity_id
_entity_poly.type
_entity_poly.pdbx_seq_one_letter_code
_entity_poly.pdbx_strand_id
1 'polypeptide(L)'
;MVRYKENVLRSSRLVQDQINTPREVAVFWTEYVIRHRGAPQLRSPVTHLSWVQFYMFDVLLLLCVVLLFLCLTLSRIITFIFGKIFRGKEDKRKKD
;
A
#
# COMPACT_ATOMS: atom_id res chain seq x y z
N MET A 1 -29.68 -7.13 -2.51
CA MET A 1 -30.10 -5.77 -2.88
C MET A 1 -30.83 -5.03 -1.75
N VAL A 2 -31.72 -5.71 -0.99
CA VAL A 2 -32.47 -5.12 0.14
C VAL A 2 -31.57 -4.53 1.25
N ARG A 3 -30.50 -5.23 1.66
CA ARG A 3 -29.56 -4.79 2.70
C ARG A 3 -28.82 -3.47 2.39
N TYR A 4 -28.54 -3.21 1.11
CA TYR A 4 -27.91 -1.94 0.69
C TYR A 4 -28.87 -0.77 0.84
N LYS A 5 -30.11 -0.93 0.35
CA LYS A 5 -31.16 0.08 0.43
C LYS A 5 -31.46 0.46 1.89
N GLU A 6 -31.52 -0.52 2.78
CA GLU A 6 -31.81 -0.30 4.20
C GLU A 6 -30.68 0.45 4.92
N ASN A 7 -29.41 0.12 4.61
CA ASN A 7 -28.25 0.85 5.14
C ASN A 7 -28.17 2.29 4.64
N VAL A 8 -28.51 2.52 3.37
CA VAL A 8 -28.58 3.87 2.79
C VAL A 8 -29.68 4.69 3.46
N LEU A 9 -30.86 4.11 3.66
CA LEU A 9 -31.98 4.79 4.34
C LEU A 9 -31.65 5.10 5.81
N ARG A 10 -30.99 4.17 6.50
CA ARG A 10 -30.53 4.39 7.89
C ARG A 10 -29.53 5.54 7.97
N SER A 11 -28.56 5.58 7.06
CA SER A 11 -27.55 6.65 7.01
C SER A 11 -28.19 7.99 6.64
N SER A 12 -29.16 7.99 5.73
CA SER A 12 -29.92 9.20 5.35
C SER A 12 -30.67 9.80 6.53
N ARG A 13 -31.33 8.97 7.36
CA ARG A 13 -32.05 9.45 8.56
C ARG A 13 -31.10 10.09 9.56
N LEU A 14 -29.96 9.46 9.83
CA LEU A 14 -28.94 10.01 10.74
C LEU A 14 -28.37 11.36 10.26
N VAL A 15 -28.28 11.59 8.95
CA VAL A 15 -27.85 12.88 8.39
C VAL A 15 -28.95 13.94 8.48
N GLN A 16 -30.21 13.53 8.39
CA GLN A 16 -31.36 14.43 8.52
C GLN A 16 -31.71 14.75 9.98
N ASP A 17 -31.37 13.85 10.91
CA ASP A 17 -31.58 14.01 12.37
C ASP A 17 -30.58 14.98 13.02
N GLN A 18 -29.77 15.69 12.23
CA GLN A 18 -28.83 16.69 12.75
C GLN A 18 -29.58 17.97 13.11
N ILE A 19 -29.31 18.50 14.31
CA ILE A 19 -29.96 19.71 14.86
C ILE A 19 -29.70 20.94 13.97
N ASN A 20 -28.57 20.96 13.27
CA ASN A 20 -28.17 22.07 12.40
C ASN A 20 -28.55 21.77 10.96
N THR A 21 -29.09 22.76 10.24
CA THR A 21 -29.38 22.58 8.82
C THR A 21 -28.08 22.45 8.01
N PRO A 22 -28.07 21.68 6.90
CA PRO A 22 -26.88 21.56 6.04
C PRO A 22 -26.33 22.90 5.55
N ARG A 23 -27.21 23.91 5.42
CA ARG A 23 -26.85 25.28 5.07
C ARG A 23 -26.01 25.94 6.17
N GLU A 24 -26.46 25.87 7.42
CA GLU A 24 -25.75 26.46 8.56
C GLU A 24 -24.41 25.78 8.80
N VAL A 25 -24.33 24.46 8.62
CA VAL A 25 -23.07 23.71 8.69
C VAL A 25 -22.08 24.19 7.63
N ALA A 26 -22.53 24.39 6.39
CA ALA A 26 -21.67 24.90 5.31
C ALA A 26 -21.19 26.35 5.59
N VAL A 27 -22.07 27.21 6.09
CA VAL A 27 -21.71 28.58 6.51
C VAL A 27 -20.70 28.55 7.65
N PHE A 28 -20.91 27.71 8.66
CA PHE A 28 -19.98 27.54 9.77
C PHE A 28 -18.59 27.10 9.30
N TRP A 29 -18.50 26.08 8.44
CA TRP A 29 -17.20 25.60 7.94
C TRP A 29 -16.51 26.61 7.02
N THR A 30 -17.25 27.34 6.19
CA THR A 30 -16.67 28.40 5.34
C THR A 30 -16.13 29.56 6.19
N GLU A 31 -16.88 30.01 7.18
CA GLU A 31 -16.41 31.03 8.13
C GLU A 31 -15.22 30.52 8.95
N TYR A 32 -15.25 29.27 9.39
CA TYR A 32 -14.16 28.63 10.12
C TYR A 32 -12.87 28.62 9.28
N VAL A 33 -12.94 28.26 8.00
CA VAL A 33 -11.79 28.25 7.08
C VAL A 33 -11.25 29.65 6.85
N ILE A 34 -12.12 30.65 6.66
CA ILE A 34 -11.71 32.05 6.48
C ILE A 34 -11.04 32.58 7.77
N ARG A 35 -11.64 32.32 8.93
CA ARG A 35 -11.14 32.77 10.25
C ARG A 35 -9.79 32.14 10.60
N HIS A 36 -9.55 30.91 10.19
CA HIS A 36 -8.30 30.18 10.44
C HIS A 36 -7.35 30.16 9.23
N ARG A 37 -7.45 31.17 8.33
CA ARG A 37 -6.56 31.39 7.18
C ARG A 37 -6.29 30.11 6.36
N GLY A 38 -7.37 29.42 5.98
CA GLY A 38 -7.29 28.21 5.16
C GLY A 38 -7.14 26.92 5.95
N ALA A 39 -7.30 26.97 7.28
CA ALA A 39 -7.22 25.83 8.21
C ALA A 39 -6.04 24.91 7.88
N PRO A 40 -4.80 25.28 8.27
CA PRO A 40 -3.59 24.54 7.89
C PRO A 40 -3.59 23.07 8.33
N GLN A 41 -4.40 22.71 9.32
CA GLN A 41 -4.65 21.32 9.76
C GLN A 41 -5.60 20.51 8.85
N LEU A 42 -6.43 21.18 8.05
CA LEU A 42 -7.27 20.58 7.01
C LEU A 42 -6.54 20.49 5.65
N ARG A 43 -5.41 21.19 5.50
CA ARG A 43 -4.49 20.92 4.38
C ARG A 43 -3.89 19.54 4.59
N SER A 44 -4.07 18.69 3.59
CA SER A 44 -3.43 17.39 3.57
C SER A 44 -1.91 17.55 3.80
N PRO A 45 -1.32 16.85 4.79
CA PRO A 45 0.12 16.91 5.07
C PRO A 45 0.98 16.39 3.90
N VAL A 46 0.34 15.93 2.81
CA VAL A 46 0.96 15.57 1.53
C VAL A 46 1.90 16.65 0.98
N THR A 47 1.67 17.93 1.28
CA THR A 47 2.56 19.02 0.84
C THR A 47 3.88 19.11 1.60
N HIS A 48 3.97 18.50 2.79
CA HIS A 48 5.18 18.42 3.62
C HIS A 48 5.75 17.00 3.75
N LEU A 49 5.18 16.02 3.04
CA LEU A 49 5.78 14.70 2.98
C LEU A 49 7.10 14.80 2.20
N SER A 50 8.21 14.71 2.94
CA SER A 50 9.55 14.61 2.36
C SER A 50 9.56 13.51 1.28
N TRP A 51 10.31 13.71 0.19
CA TRP A 51 10.48 12.75 -0.91
C TRP A 51 10.80 11.32 -0.42
N VAL A 52 11.41 11.21 0.76
CA VAL A 52 11.72 9.97 1.48
C VAL A 52 10.46 9.20 1.89
N GLN A 53 9.42 9.88 2.38
CA GLN A 53 8.16 9.26 2.76
C GLN A 53 7.31 8.89 1.53
N PHE A 54 7.48 9.61 0.42
CA PHE A 54 6.84 9.27 -0.85
C PHE A 54 7.44 8.01 -1.48
N TYR A 55 8.77 7.85 -1.43
CA TYR A 55 9.45 6.73 -2.09
C TYR A 55 9.68 5.52 -1.18
N MET A 56 9.45 5.62 0.14
CA MET A 56 9.54 4.51 1.10
C MET A 56 10.80 3.66 0.86
N PHE A 57 11.98 4.28 0.89
CA PHE A 57 13.26 3.61 0.61
C PHE A 57 13.47 2.32 1.40
N ASP A 58 12.91 2.24 2.62
CA ASP A 58 12.90 1.03 3.44
C ASP A 58 12.22 -0.16 2.73
N VAL A 59 11.07 0.09 2.09
CA VAL A 59 10.32 -0.93 1.32
C VAL A 59 11.08 -1.34 0.07
N LEU A 60 11.72 -0.40 -0.63
CA LEU A 60 12.54 -0.72 -1.81
C LEU A 60 13.77 -1.55 -1.41
N LEU A 61 14.42 -1.19 -0.30
CA LEU A 61 15.58 -1.91 0.21
C LEU A 61 15.20 -3.34 0.61
N LEU A 62 14.10 -3.52 1.35
CA LEU A 62 13.57 -4.86 1.67
C LEU A 62 13.26 -5.66 0.41
N LEU A 63 12.61 -5.06 -0.59
CA LEU A 63 12.30 -5.72 -1.86
C LEU A 63 13.57 -6.17 -2.59
N CYS A 64 14.58 -5.31 -2.69
CA CYS A 64 15.86 -5.63 -3.32
C CYS A 64 16.56 -6.79 -2.59
N VAL A 65 16.59 -6.78 -1.25
CA VAL A 65 17.19 -7.87 -0.46
C VAL A 65 16.48 -9.20 -0.71
N VAL A 66 15.15 -9.20 -0.70
CA VAL A 66 14.35 -10.42 -0.96
C VAL A 66 14.60 -10.94 -2.37
N LEU A 67 14.61 -10.07 -3.38
CA LEU A 67 14.89 -10.47 -4.77
C LEU A 67 16.31 -11.02 -4.94
N LEU A 68 17.31 -10.36 -4.36
CA LEU A 68 18.69 -10.85 -4.38
C LEU A 68 18.81 -12.22 -3.70
N PHE A 69 18.19 -12.39 -2.53
CA PHE A 69 18.20 -13.67 -1.83
C PHE A 69 17.55 -14.78 -2.66
N LEU A 70 16.39 -14.50 -3.26
CA LEU A 70 15.70 -15.45 -4.15
C LEU A 70 16.57 -15.80 -5.36
N CYS A 71 17.15 -14.81 -6.04
CA CYS A 71 18.05 -15.04 -7.17
C CYS A 71 19.25 -15.89 -6.77
N LEU A 72 19.92 -15.57 -5.65
CA LEU A 72 21.08 -16.33 -5.17
C LEU A 72 20.72 -17.78 -4.83
N THR A 73 19.61 -18.01 -4.14
CA THR A 73 19.16 -19.36 -3.79
C THR A 73 18.83 -20.17 -5.05
N LEU A 74 18.12 -19.59 -6.02
CA LEU A 74 17.82 -20.23 -7.29
C LEU A 74 19.09 -20.55 -8.08
N SER A 75 20.03 -19.60 -8.21
CA SER A 75 21.31 -19.83 -8.89
C SER A 75 22.11 -20.95 -8.23
N ARG A 76 22.12 -21.02 -6.88
CA ARG A 76 22.78 -22.11 -6.14
C ARG A 76 22.13 -23.46 -6.40
N ILE A 77 20.80 -23.53 -6.39
CA ILE A 77 20.04 -24.76 -6.67
C ILE A 77 20.32 -25.23 -8.10
N ILE A 78 20.25 -24.33 -9.09
CA ILE A 78 20.54 -24.63 -10.50
C ILE A 78 21.97 -25.17 -10.63
N THR A 79 22.94 -24.46 -10.07
CA THR A 79 24.36 -24.88 -10.12
C THR A 79 24.57 -26.24 -9.45
N PHE A 80 23.90 -26.51 -8.33
CA PHE A 80 23.99 -27.78 -7.64
C PHE A 80 23.39 -28.93 -8.46
N ILE A 81 22.22 -28.72 -9.06
CA ILE A 81 21.55 -29.72 -9.92
C ILE A 81 22.41 -30.00 -11.17
N PHE A 82 22.87 -28.96 -11.87
CA PHE A 82 23.76 -29.12 -13.02
C PHE A 82 25.06 -29.84 -12.64
N GLY A 83 25.68 -29.47 -11.52
CA GLY A 83 26.89 -30.13 -11.02
C GLY A 83 26.68 -31.61 -10.70
N LYS A 84 25.52 -31.98 -10.14
CA LYS A 84 25.17 -33.38 -9.88
C LYS A 84 24.93 -34.17 -11.17
N ILE A 85 24.22 -33.58 -12.14
CA ILE A 85 23.95 -34.21 -13.44
C ILE A 85 25.25 -34.44 -14.21
N PHE A 86 26.16 -33.47 -14.20
CA PHE A 86 27.45 -33.58 -14.91
C PHE A 86 28.35 -34.64 -14.30
N ARG A 87 28.49 -34.66 -12.96
CA ARG A 87 29.22 -35.73 -12.25
C ARG A 87 28.63 -37.12 -12.47
N GLY A 88 27.29 -37.24 -12.50
CA GLY A 88 26.62 -38.51 -12.77
C GLY A 88 26.80 -39.03 -14.19
N LYS A 89 27.00 -38.15 -15.18
CA LYS A 89 27.34 -38.53 -16.56
C LYS A 89 28.77 -39.05 -16.68
N GLU A 90 29.71 -38.45 -15.96
CA GLU A 90 31.12 -38.82 -16.02
C GLU A 90 31.40 -40.19 -15.39
N ASP A 91 30.69 -40.52 -14.30
CA ASP A 91 30.80 -41.82 -13.62
C ASP A 91 30.24 -42.97 -14.48
N LYS A 92 29.15 -42.73 -15.23
CA LYS A 92 28.63 -43.72 -16.19
C LYS A 92 29.59 -43.96 -17.37
N ARG A 93 30.23 -42.92 -17.89
CA ARG A 93 31.18 -43.03 -19.03
C ARG A 93 32.45 -43.83 -18.69
N LYS A 94 32.84 -43.94 -17.42
CA LYS A 94 34.00 -44.75 -16.99
C LYS A 94 33.67 -46.23 -16.75
N LYS A 95 32.39 -46.60 -16.76
CA LYS A 95 31.90 -47.96 -16.46
C LYS A 95 31.57 -48.78 -17.72
N ASP A 96 31.46 -48.13 -18.87
CA ASP A 96 31.36 -48.74 -20.21
C ASP A 96 32.77 -48.88 -20.82
#